data_AF-M0LGN0-F1
#
_entry.id   AF-M0LGN0-F1
#
_cell.length_a   1.000
_cell.length_b   1.000
_cell.length_c   1.000
_cell.angle_alpha   90.00
_cell.angle_beta   90.00
_cell.angle_gamma   90.00
#
_symmetry.space_group_name_H-M   'P 1'
#
loop_
_entity.id
_entity.type
_entity.pdbx_description
1 polymer ?
#
loop_
_entity_poly.entity_id
_entity_poly.type
_entity_poly.pdbx_seq_one_letter_code
_entity_poly.pdbx_strand_id
1 'polypeptide(L)'
;MDRRTTKFLRGTAAALVFATAAFHLWWGLPRSIIYAQAMSGLLGRGLPPDPRPFLFVAFAAVLLAGPYLITRGIIGLRNAYIAGTLLMIASIAGWVFWHATGHGAFLVEGFSAPSSSGGGHHGGSTALLILDHFNTEPTESAIKTLEALAAAIFVTLLWKDPAIIPGERRESVESNAASEP
;
A
#
# COMPACT_ATOMS: atom_id res chain seq x y z
N MET A 1 -24.10 -2.77 -7.84
CA MET A 1 -23.22 -3.95 -7.82
C MET A 1 -23.92 -5.04 -7.03
N ASP A 2 -23.97 -6.28 -7.54
CA ASP A 2 -24.64 -7.38 -6.84
C ASP A 2 -23.76 -7.97 -5.72
N ARG A 3 -24.36 -8.84 -4.91
CA ARG A 3 -23.69 -9.45 -3.75
C ARG A 3 -22.53 -10.39 -4.14
N ARG A 4 -22.59 -11.09 -5.27
CA ARG A 4 -21.53 -12.01 -5.70
C ARG A 4 -20.31 -11.21 -6.15
N THR A 5 -20.51 -10.20 -6.98
CA THR A 5 -19.42 -9.30 -7.42
C THR A 5 -18.75 -8.63 -6.24
N THR A 6 -19.54 -8.13 -5.27
CA THR A 6 -19.00 -7.51 -4.05
C THR A 6 -18.13 -8.47 -3.25
N LYS A 7 -18.60 -9.71 -3.02
CA LYS A 7 -17.82 -10.73 -2.32
C LYS A 7 -16.52 -11.07 -3.04
N PHE A 8 -16.58 -11.20 -4.37
CA PHE A 8 -15.40 -11.48 -5.18
C PHE A 8 -14.37 -10.35 -5.08
N LEU A 9 -14.78 -9.10 -5.27
CA LEU A 9 -13.89 -7.94 -5.16
C LEU A 9 -13.25 -7.82 -3.77
N ARG A 10 -14.02 -8.01 -2.70
CA ARG A 10 -13.47 -8.01 -1.32
C ARG A 10 -12.44 -9.14 -1.11
N GLY A 11 -12.72 -10.33 -1.63
CA GLY A 11 -11.80 -11.47 -1.58
C GLY A 11 -10.51 -11.20 -2.36
N THR A 12 -10.63 -10.66 -3.57
CA THR A 12 -9.49 -10.26 -4.40
C THR A 12 -8.66 -9.17 -3.72
N ALA A 13 -9.29 -8.12 -3.18
CA ALA A 13 -8.58 -7.07 -2.44
C ALA A 13 -7.82 -7.63 -1.23
N ALA A 14 -8.44 -8.54 -0.47
CA ALA A 14 -7.78 -9.20 0.66
C ALA A 14 -6.57 -10.03 0.20
N ALA A 15 -6.68 -10.78 -0.89
CA ALA A 15 -5.57 -11.55 -1.45
C ALA A 15 -4.40 -10.65 -1.93
N LEU A 16 -4.72 -9.55 -2.62
CA LEU A 16 -3.71 -8.57 -3.08
C LEU A 16 -3.00 -7.89 -1.91
N VAL A 17 -3.76 -7.48 -0.88
CA VAL A 17 -3.19 -6.88 0.34
C VAL A 17 -2.32 -7.89 1.10
N PHE A 18 -2.76 -9.15 1.20
CA PHE A 18 -1.97 -10.20 1.82
C PHE A 18 -0.66 -10.45 1.06
N ALA A 19 -0.71 -10.59 -0.26
CA ALA A 19 0.48 -10.74 -1.10
C ALA A 19 1.42 -9.54 -0.93
N THR A 20 0.86 -8.33 -0.84
CA THR A 20 1.62 -7.10 -0.58
C THR A 20 2.34 -7.16 0.77
N ALA A 21 1.63 -7.50 1.84
CA ALA A 21 2.21 -7.61 3.18
C ALA A 21 3.28 -8.71 3.26
N ALA A 22 3.02 -9.87 2.65
CA ALA A 22 3.95 -10.99 2.62
C ALA A 22 5.26 -10.61 1.92
N PHE A 23 5.19 -9.90 0.78
CA PHE A 23 6.37 -9.39 0.09
C PHE A 23 7.17 -8.42 0.96
N HIS A 24 6.50 -7.45 1.58
CA HIS A 24 7.16 -6.45 2.44
C HIS A 24 7.82 -7.08 3.67
N LEU A 25 7.21 -8.12 4.27
CA LEU A 25 7.85 -8.89 5.34
C LEU A 25 9.03 -9.71 4.83
N TRP A 26 8.88 -10.42 3.72
CA TRP A 26 9.94 -11.25 3.16
C TRP A 26 11.18 -10.43 2.83
N TRP A 27 11.01 -9.23 2.26
CA TRP A 27 12.11 -8.34 1.97
C TRP A 27 12.60 -7.58 3.21
N GLY A 28 11.69 -7.01 4.00
CA GLY A 28 11.99 -6.07 5.07
C GLY A 28 12.44 -6.72 6.38
N LEU A 29 11.85 -7.83 6.79
CA LEU A 29 12.14 -8.45 8.10
C LEU A 29 13.60 -8.91 8.24
N PRO A 30 14.17 -9.72 7.33
CA PRO A 30 15.56 -10.16 7.48
C PRO A 30 16.54 -8.98 7.46
N ARG A 31 16.30 -7.98 6.61
CA ARG A 31 17.12 -6.76 6.53
C ARG A 31 17.01 -5.89 7.78
N SER A 32 15.81 -5.79 8.35
CA SER A 32 15.59 -5.06 9.61
C SER A 32 16.38 -5.67 10.76
N ILE A 33 16.42 -7.00 10.85
CA ILE A 33 17.19 -7.71 11.87
C ILE A 33 18.69 -7.42 11.69
N ILE A 34 19.20 -7.50 10.46
CA ILE A 34 20.61 -7.21 10.15
C ILE A 34 20.96 -5.76 10.53
N TYR A 35 20.13 -4.80 10.15
CA TYR A 35 20.38 -3.38 10.47
C TYR A 35 20.24 -3.07 11.96
N ALA A 36 19.31 -3.72 12.67
CA ALA A 36 19.20 -3.57 14.11
C ALA A 36 20.45 -4.09 14.83
N GLN A 37 21.02 -5.22 14.38
CA GLN A 37 22.27 -5.77 14.93
C GLN A 37 23.49 -4.88 14.62
N ALA A 38 23.53 -4.24 13.45
CA ALA A 38 24.62 -3.37 13.03
C ALA A 38 24.47 -1.89 13.46
N MET A 39 23.36 -1.54 14.11
CA MET A 39 22.93 -0.16 14.34
C MET A 39 23.98 0.70 15.04
N SER A 40 24.59 0.19 16.11
CA SER A 40 25.61 0.92 16.88
C SER A 40 26.84 1.27 16.04
N GLY A 41 27.27 0.35 15.17
CA GLY A 41 28.40 0.56 14.27
C GLY A 41 28.09 1.51 13.11
N LEU A 42 26.86 1.47 12.59
CA LEU A 42 26.40 2.36 11.51
C LEU A 42 26.30 3.81 11.99
N LEU A 43 25.59 4.03 13.11
CA LEU A 43 25.43 5.36 13.69
C LEU A 43 26.75 5.95 14.18
N GLY A 44 27.64 5.13 14.75
CA GLY A 44 28.98 5.56 15.16
C GLY A 44 29.86 6.04 14.01
N ARG A 45 29.51 5.73 12.75
CA ARG A 45 30.20 6.19 11.54
C ARG A 45 29.46 7.30 10.80
N GLY A 46 28.37 7.83 11.38
CA GLY A 46 27.52 8.84 10.74
C GLY A 46 26.73 8.33 9.53
N LEU A 47 26.59 7.01 9.37
CA LEU A 47 25.85 6.39 8.27
C LEU A 47 24.49 5.93 8.79
N PRO A 48 23.39 6.66 8.52
CA PRO A 48 22.08 6.16 8.90
C PRO A 48 21.77 4.87 8.13
N PRO A 49 21.17 3.86 8.78
CA PRO A 49 20.72 2.67 8.09
C PRO A 49 19.66 3.03 7.05
N ASP A 50 19.61 2.29 5.94
CA ASP A 50 18.50 2.38 5.00
C ASP A 50 17.18 2.11 5.75
N PRO A 51 16.23 3.08 5.75
CA PRO A 51 15.02 2.99 6.55
C PRO A 51 13.98 2.02 5.96
N ARG A 52 14.09 1.64 4.68
CA ARG A 52 13.07 0.84 3.98
C ARG A 52 12.70 -0.45 4.69
N PRO A 53 13.65 -1.28 5.19
CA PRO A 53 13.30 -2.54 5.83
C PRO A 53 12.35 -2.37 7.01
N PHE A 54 12.62 -1.39 7.88
CA PHE A 54 11.79 -1.13 9.07
C PHE A 54 10.41 -0.60 8.67
N LEU A 55 10.36 0.31 7.69
CA LEU A 55 9.11 0.84 7.16
C LEU A 55 8.26 -0.26 6.50
N PHE A 56 8.89 -1.19 5.77
CA PHE A 56 8.20 -2.31 5.13
C PHE A 56 7.62 -3.28 6.15
N VAL A 57 8.35 -3.59 7.22
CA VAL A 57 7.84 -4.42 8.33
C VAL A 57 6.67 -3.74 9.02
N ALA A 58 6.80 -2.46 9.37
CA ALA A 58 5.73 -1.70 10.01
C ALA A 58 4.47 -1.63 9.11
N PHE A 59 4.66 -1.34 7.83
CA PHE A 59 3.57 -1.31 6.85
C PHE A 59 2.87 -2.65 6.75
N ALA A 60 3.62 -3.75 6.61
CA ALA A 60 3.04 -5.08 6.54
C ALA A 60 2.27 -5.47 7.81
N ALA A 61 2.77 -5.08 8.99
CA ALA A 61 2.07 -5.30 10.25
C ALA A 61 0.71 -4.57 10.26
N VAL A 62 0.65 -3.32 9.78
CA VAL A 62 -0.60 -2.57 9.65
C VAL A 62 -1.56 -3.25 8.67
N LEU A 63 -1.07 -3.71 7.51
CA LEU A 63 -1.89 -4.41 6.52
C LEU A 63 -2.49 -5.71 7.10
N LEU A 64 -1.70 -6.48 7.85
CA LEU A 64 -2.16 -7.72 8.48
C LEU A 64 -3.10 -7.48 9.68
N ALA A 65 -2.99 -6.34 10.35
CA ALA A 65 -3.91 -5.95 11.42
C ALA A 65 -5.31 -5.60 10.89
N GLY A 66 -5.42 -5.08 9.65
CA GLY A 66 -6.68 -4.64 9.06
C GLY A 66 -7.83 -5.67 9.14
N PRO A 67 -7.66 -6.91 8.64
CA PRO A 67 -8.66 -7.97 8.76
C PRO A 67 -9.11 -8.25 10.20
N TYR A 68 -8.17 -8.22 11.16
CA TYR A 68 -8.50 -8.39 12.58
C TYR A 68 -9.39 -7.22 13.06
N LEU A 69 -9.01 -5.98 12.79
CA LEU A 69 -9.78 -4.80 13.19
C LEU A 69 -11.20 -4.79 12.60
N ILE A 70 -11.36 -5.26 11.36
CA ILE A 70 -12.68 -5.37 10.69
C ILE A 70 -13.53 -6.47 11.32
N THR A 71 -12.97 -7.67 11.51
CA THR A 71 -13.72 -8.83 12.06
C THR A 71 -14.13 -8.63 13.51
N ARG A 72 -13.39 -7.80 14.27
CA ARG A 72 -13.74 -7.39 15.63
C ARG A 72 -14.69 -6.20 15.69
N GLY A 73 -15.11 -5.65 14.55
CA GLY A 73 -16.02 -4.51 14.49
C GLY A 73 -15.41 -3.18 14.97
N ILE A 74 -14.08 -3.11 15.11
CA ILE A 74 -13.37 -1.89 15.55
C ILE A 74 -13.39 -0.86 14.41
N ILE A 75 -13.28 -1.31 13.16
CA ILE A 75 -13.32 -0.45 11.97
C ILE A 75 -14.45 -0.92 11.05
N GLY A 76 -15.35 -0.01 10.70
CA GLY A 76 -16.41 -0.25 9.72
C GLY A 76 -15.88 -0.36 8.29
N LEU A 77 -16.62 -1.05 7.41
CA LEU A 77 -16.21 -1.34 6.03
C LEU A 77 -15.82 -0.09 5.22
N ARG A 78 -16.56 1.02 5.38
CA ARG A 78 -16.26 2.28 4.70
C ARG A 78 -14.87 2.78 5.06
N ASN A 79 -14.55 2.81 6.35
CA ASN A 79 -13.25 3.27 6.85
C ASN A 79 -12.14 2.28 6.46
N ALA A 80 -12.44 0.98 6.41
CA ALA A 80 -11.49 -0.02 5.94
C ALA A 80 -11.12 0.18 4.47
N TYR A 81 -12.08 0.50 3.59
CA TYR A 81 -11.79 0.79 2.18
C TYR A 81 -10.96 2.06 2.01
N ILE A 82 -11.30 3.13 2.75
CA ILE A 82 -10.53 4.37 2.74
C ILE A 82 -9.09 4.10 3.23
N ALA A 83 -8.94 3.44 4.38
CA ALA A 83 -7.62 3.11 4.94
C ALA A 83 -6.81 2.24 3.98
N GLY A 84 -7.42 1.19 3.40
CA GLY A 84 -6.79 0.33 2.41
C GLY A 84 -6.31 1.12 1.19
N THR A 85 -7.15 1.98 0.61
CA THR A 85 -6.76 2.87 -0.50
C THR A 85 -5.58 3.76 -0.11
N LEU A 86 -5.66 4.45 1.03
CA LEU A 86 -4.61 5.37 1.47
C LEU A 86 -3.29 4.65 1.72
N LEU A 87 -3.32 3.46 2.31
CA LEU A 87 -2.13 2.65 2.55
C LEU A 87 -1.45 2.20 1.24
N MET A 88 -2.22 1.76 0.24
CA MET A 88 -1.68 1.39 -1.07
C MET A 88 -1.08 2.61 -1.80
N ILE A 89 -1.79 3.75 -1.80
CA ILE A 89 -1.31 4.99 -2.40
C ILE A 89 -0.05 5.49 -1.70
N ALA A 90 -0.01 5.44 -0.37
CA ALA A 90 1.17 5.84 0.41
C ALA A 90 2.38 4.96 0.10
N SER A 91 2.20 3.64 -0.08
CA SER A 91 3.27 2.73 -0.50
C SER A 91 3.82 3.06 -1.89
N ILE A 92 2.94 3.38 -2.84
CA ILE A 92 3.34 3.80 -4.20
C ILE A 92 4.04 5.15 -4.16
N ALA A 93 3.48 6.13 -3.45
CA ALA A 93 4.07 7.47 -3.32
C ALA A 93 5.43 7.43 -2.62
N GLY A 94 5.58 6.60 -1.58
CA GLY A 94 6.86 6.38 -0.90
C GLY A 94 7.91 5.78 -1.84
N TRP A 95 7.51 4.81 -2.67
CA TRP A 95 8.39 4.26 -3.72
C TRP A 95 8.81 5.33 -4.73
N VAL A 96 7.85 6.09 -5.29
CA VAL A 96 8.16 7.20 -6.22
C VAL A 96 9.12 8.20 -5.58
N PHE A 97 8.85 8.64 -4.36
CA PHE A 97 9.66 9.59 -3.63
C PHE A 97 11.09 9.06 -3.41
N TRP A 98 11.23 7.79 -3.02
CA TRP A 98 12.52 7.16 -2.80
C TRP A 98 13.41 7.19 -4.04
N HIS A 99 12.86 6.85 -5.21
CA HIS A 99 13.60 6.86 -6.48
C HIS A 99 13.84 8.28 -6.99
N ALA A 100 12.84 9.16 -6.90
CA ALA A 100 12.97 10.56 -7.32
C ALA A 100 14.02 11.33 -6.51
N THR A 101 14.28 10.93 -5.27
CA THR A 101 15.27 11.56 -4.38
C THR A 101 16.62 10.84 -4.36
N GLY A 102 16.88 9.94 -5.31
CA GLY A 102 18.18 9.28 -5.44
C GLY A 102 18.47 8.28 -4.32
N HIS A 103 17.47 7.49 -3.92
CA HIS A 103 17.61 6.42 -2.93
C HIS A 103 18.04 6.91 -1.53
N GLY A 104 17.42 8.00 -1.07
CA GLY A 104 17.65 8.50 0.29
C GLY A 104 18.71 9.60 0.41
N ALA A 105 19.10 10.25 -0.69
CA ALA A 105 20.08 11.34 -0.64
C ALA A 105 19.62 12.57 0.16
N PHE A 106 18.32 12.65 0.47
CA PHE A 106 17.77 13.65 1.38
C PHE A 106 18.05 13.37 2.86
N LEU A 107 18.50 12.16 3.23
CA LEU A 107 18.72 11.78 4.62
C LEU A 107 20.04 12.32 5.19
N VAL A 108 21.09 12.36 4.37
CA VAL A 108 22.41 12.93 4.72
C VAL A 108 23.04 13.48 3.45
N GLU A 109 23.64 14.66 3.56
CA GLU A 109 24.38 15.28 2.46
C GLU A 109 25.52 14.36 1.98
N GLY A 110 25.50 14.00 0.70
CA GLY A 110 26.50 13.11 0.07
C GLY A 110 26.26 11.61 0.25
N PHE A 111 25.17 11.19 0.90
CA PHE A 111 24.78 9.78 1.00
C PHE A 111 23.91 9.37 -0.19
N SER A 112 24.28 8.31 -0.91
CA SER A 112 23.39 7.61 -1.83
C SER A 112 23.39 6.15 -1.43
N ALA A 113 22.23 5.55 -1.17
CA ALA A 113 22.19 4.12 -0.90
C ALA A 113 22.80 3.35 -2.09
N PRO A 114 23.51 2.22 -1.85
CA PRO A 114 24.10 1.44 -2.94
C PRO A 114 23.01 1.04 -3.94
N SER A 115 23.12 1.52 -5.18
CA SER A 115 22.19 1.12 -6.23
C SER A 115 22.47 -0.33 -6.64
N SER A 116 21.42 -1.16 -6.70
CA SER A 116 21.47 -2.38 -7.49
C SER A 116 21.46 -1.96 -8.96
N SER A 117 22.60 -2.10 -9.64
CA SER A 117 22.79 -2.03 -11.09
C SER A 117 22.26 -0.79 -11.85
N GLY A 118 23.19 -0.06 -12.47
CA GLY A 118 22.89 0.80 -13.63
C GLY A 118 23.18 2.27 -13.38
N GLY A 119 24.32 2.74 -13.88
CA GLY A 119 24.61 4.17 -13.96
C GLY A 119 23.61 4.86 -14.87
N GLY A 120 23.02 5.95 -14.37
CA GLY A 120 22.05 6.73 -15.11
C GLY A 120 21.74 8.04 -14.40
N HIS A 121 22.75 8.90 -14.25
CA HIS A 121 22.50 10.33 -14.06
C HIS A 121 21.87 10.89 -15.35
N HIS A 122 20.60 10.58 -15.60
CA HIS A 122 19.84 11.26 -16.62
C HIS A 122 19.26 12.50 -15.97
N GLY A 123 19.74 13.68 -16.37
CA GLY A 123 19.08 14.97 -16.10
C GLY A 123 17.73 15.09 -16.83
N GLY A 124 16.93 14.02 -16.79
CA GLY A 124 15.64 13.87 -17.45
C GLY A 124 14.48 13.93 -16.46
N SER A 125 13.27 14.08 -17.01
CA SER A 125 12.00 14.12 -16.28
C SER A 125 11.89 13.01 -15.23
N THR A 126 11.48 13.35 -14.00
CA THR A 126 11.19 12.40 -12.92
C THR A 126 10.25 11.29 -13.38
N ALA A 127 9.29 11.58 -14.26
CA ALA A 127 8.37 10.58 -14.79
C ALA A 127 9.09 9.50 -15.62
N LEU A 128 10.12 9.87 -16.38
CA LEU A 128 10.91 8.91 -17.15
C LEU A 128 11.78 8.04 -16.25
N LEU A 129 12.34 8.62 -15.18
CA LEU A 129 13.11 7.86 -14.19
C LEU A 129 12.23 6.82 -13.49
N ILE A 130 11.03 7.20 -13.10
CA ILE A 130 10.07 6.28 -12.48
C ILE A 130 9.62 5.19 -13.45
N LEU A 131 9.37 5.54 -14.72
CA LEU A 131 9.00 4.58 -15.75
C LEU A 131 10.14 3.58 -16.02
N ASP A 132 11.38 4.07 -16.08
CA ASP A 132 12.56 3.22 -16.25
C ASP A 132 12.65 2.21 -15.11
N HIS A 133 12.58 2.68 -13.85
CA HIS A 133 12.63 1.82 -12.66
C HIS A 133 11.49 0.80 -12.63
N PHE A 134 10.29 1.22 -13.03
CA PHE A 134 9.15 0.30 -13.18
C PHE A 134 9.39 -0.76 -14.26
N ASN A 135 10.17 -0.50 -15.29
CA ASN A 135 10.41 -1.47 -16.36
C ASN A 135 11.63 -2.37 -16.10
N THR A 136 12.63 -1.87 -15.37
CA THR A 136 13.92 -2.55 -15.17
C THR A 136 13.99 -3.34 -13.88
N GLU A 137 13.07 -3.13 -12.93
CA GLU A 137 13.02 -3.84 -11.65
C GLU A 137 11.73 -4.68 -11.51
N PRO A 138 11.66 -5.90 -12.11
CA PRO A 138 10.43 -6.68 -12.27
C PRO A 138 9.68 -6.96 -10.96
N THR A 139 10.44 -7.12 -9.87
CA THR A 139 9.86 -7.39 -8.55
C THR A 139 9.15 -6.15 -8.00
N GLU A 140 9.75 -4.96 -8.19
CA GLU A 140 9.15 -3.69 -7.80
C GLU A 140 7.93 -3.37 -8.68
N SER A 141 8.00 -3.62 -9.99
CA SER A 141 6.85 -3.46 -10.89
C SER A 141 5.67 -4.35 -10.48
N ALA A 142 5.96 -5.62 -10.17
CA ALA A 142 4.94 -6.57 -9.77
C ALA A 142 4.23 -6.11 -8.49
N ILE A 143 4.97 -5.75 -7.44
CA ILE A 143 4.36 -5.32 -6.18
C ILE A 143 3.56 -4.02 -6.34
N LYS A 144 4.08 -3.03 -7.09
CA LYS A 144 3.37 -1.76 -7.32
C LYS A 144 2.10 -1.97 -8.16
N THR A 145 2.11 -2.96 -9.07
CA THR A 145 0.91 -3.36 -9.81
C THR A 145 -0.15 -3.96 -8.88
N LEU A 146 0.24 -4.85 -7.96
CA LEU A 146 -0.69 -5.43 -6.97
C LEU A 146 -1.31 -4.35 -6.08
N GLU A 147 -0.50 -3.41 -5.60
CA GLU A 147 -0.95 -2.28 -4.78
C GLU A 147 -1.92 -1.36 -5.55
N ALA A 148 -1.61 -1.04 -6.80
CA ALA A 148 -2.47 -0.22 -7.65
C ALA A 148 -3.82 -0.89 -7.91
N LEU A 149 -3.81 -2.20 -8.20
CA LEU A 149 -5.03 -2.98 -8.36
C LEU A 149 -5.85 -3.04 -7.06
N ALA A 150 -5.20 -3.26 -5.92
CA ALA A 150 -5.88 -3.25 -4.62
C ALA A 150 -6.53 -1.88 -4.34
N ALA A 151 -5.81 -0.79 -4.58
CA ALA A 151 -6.33 0.57 -4.44
C ALA A 151 -7.56 0.81 -5.33
N ALA A 152 -7.49 0.41 -6.60
CA ALA A 152 -8.59 0.54 -7.55
C ALA A 152 -9.83 -0.26 -7.11
N ILE A 153 -9.64 -1.46 -6.57
CA ILE A 153 -10.73 -2.28 -6.03
C ILE A 153 -11.32 -1.63 -4.77
N PHE A 154 -10.50 -1.13 -3.84
CA PHE A 154 -11.00 -0.44 -2.64
C PHE A 154 -11.79 0.82 -2.98
N VAL A 155 -11.32 1.63 -3.95
CA VAL A 155 -12.07 2.77 -4.47
C VAL A 155 -13.38 2.29 -5.06
N THR A 156 -13.37 1.27 -5.90
CA THR A 156 -14.60 0.71 -6.50
C THR A 156 -15.59 0.26 -5.43
N LEU A 157 -15.14 -0.43 -4.38
CA LEU A 157 -15.96 -0.86 -3.25
C LEU A 157 -16.50 0.35 -2.46
N LEU A 158 -15.67 1.36 -2.22
CA LEU A 158 -16.10 2.60 -1.55
C LEU A 158 -17.28 3.27 -2.25
N TRP A 159 -17.31 3.22 -3.59
CA TRP A 159 -18.34 3.85 -4.41
C TRP A 159 -19.51 2.96 -4.81
N LYS A 160 -19.39 1.63 -4.72
CA LYS A 160 -20.39 0.70 -5.28
C LYS A 160 -20.87 -0.39 -4.32
N ASP A 161 -20.28 -0.51 -3.14
CA ASP A 161 -20.62 -1.58 -2.19
C ASP A 161 -21.98 -1.32 -1.50
N PRO A 162 -22.98 -2.19 -1.72
CA PRO A 162 -24.33 -2.00 -1.17
C PRO A 162 -24.41 -2.11 0.36
N ALA A 163 -23.36 -2.61 1.03
CA ALA A 163 -23.32 -2.68 2.48
C ALA A 163 -23.02 -1.31 3.14
N ILE A 164 -22.52 -0.34 2.38
CA ILE A 164 -22.14 1.00 2.89
C ILE A 164 -22.86 2.13 2.16
N ILE A 165 -23.47 1.87 1.01
CA ILE A 165 -24.30 2.84 0.29
C ILE A 165 -25.75 2.62 0.72
N PRO A 166 -26.38 3.59 1.39
CA PRO A 166 -27.80 3.52 1.70
C PRO A 166 -28.58 3.39 0.38
N GLY A 167 -29.34 2.32 0.21
CA GLY A 167 -30.24 2.21 -0.93
C GLY A 167 -31.48 3.05 -0.69
N GLU A 168 -31.80 3.97 -1.60
CA GLU A 168 -33.10 4.66 -1.76
C GLU A 168 -34.31 3.71 -1.89
N ARG A 169 -34.12 2.38 -1.75
CA ARG A 169 -35.12 1.33 -1.93
C ARG A 169 -35.86 0.95 -0.63
N ARG A 170 -35.53 1.55 0.52
CA ARG A 170 -36.31 1.31 1.75
C ARG A 170 -37.49 2.27 1.89
N GLU A 171 -37.34 3.50 1.42
CA GLU A 171 -38.40 4.52 1.48
C GLU A 171 -39.57 4.22 0.54
N SER A 172 -39.35 3.63 -0.64
CA SER A 172 -40.46 3.34 -1.58
C SER A 172 -41.36 2.18 -1.16
N VAL A 173 -40.84 1.23 -0.37
CA VAL A 173 -41.62 0.09 0.13
C VAL A 173 -42.40 0.48 1.38
N GLU A 174 -41.82 1.30 2.27
CA GLU A 174 -42.52 1.82 3.45
C GLU A 174 -43.52 2.94 3.07
N SER A 175 -43.21 3.78 2.09
CA SER A 175 -44.15 4.80 1.57
C SER A 175 -45.38 4.16 0.92
N ASN A 176 -45.23 3.08 0.16
CA ASN A 176 -46.37 2.37 -0.45
C ASN A 176 -47.18 1.56 0.58
N ALA A 177 -46.56 1.11 1.68
CA ALA A 177 -47.26 0.41 2.76
C ALA A 177 -47.97 1.38 3.74
N ALA A 178 -47.48 2.61 3.88
CA ALA A 178 -48.05 3.64 4.76
C ALA A 178 -49.12 4.53 4.09
N SER A 179 -49.28 4.43 2.76
CA SER A 179 -50.32 5.14 2.00
C SER A 179 -51.58 4.30 1.74
N GLU A 180 -51.66 3.09 2.29
CA GLU A 180 -52.93 2.38 2.51
C GLU A 180 -53.43 2.68 3.94
N PRO A 181 -54.20 3.76 4.09
CA PRO A 181 -55.53 3.64 4.68
C PRO A 181 -56.64 4.37 3.89
#